data_AF-A0A562KZ15-F1
#
_entry.id   AF-A0A562KZ15-F1
#
_cell.length_a   1.000
_cell.length_b   1.000
_cell.length_c   1.000
_cell.angle_alpha   90.00
_cell.angle_beta   90.00
_cell.angle_gamma   90.00
#
_symmetry.space_group_name_H-M   'P 1'
#
loop_
_entity.id
_entity.type
_entity.pdbx_description
1 polymer ?
#
loop_
_entity_poly.entity_id
_entity_poly.type
_entity_poly.pdbx_seq_one_letter_code
_entity_poly.pdbx_strand_id
1 'polypeptide(L)'
;MTGVTVDRRKRLVTVTGNGITLDGYDFSVDGGWGVVVEGDDATIQNCNFLVGGNRNQPVLAAVSSSNVRVAYCTIDGHNEPNVGGLIESRGSGTLTVQYCWLKNAGGDMVQMHNGGRAAGLVLQYNLIQNAGMAPGAHGDYTEFIDGPFTVTVEYNTTAQSGGTSQGFMVEPDIGSNAGRIISGEIGNNTLTGAVNAFTGVTVADIVNAFTVRDNYFDPSRTSSGLAFGGPIRGGPNDNSAKSIYVRNVNMLTGAIVQDVKTNGISRR
;
A
#
# COMPACT_ATOMS: atom_id res chain seq x y z
N MET A 1 -8.70 11.59 -26.35
CA MET A 1 -7.92 10.36 -26.52
C MET A 1 -8.91 9.21 -26.68
N THR A 2 -8.76 8.34 -27.68
CA THR A 2 -9.63 7.15 -27.82
C THR A 2 -9.48 6.25 -26.60
N GLY A 3 -10.57 5.61 -26.15
CA GLY A 3 -10.55 4.81 -24.92
C GLY A 3 -10.49 5.63 -23.63
N VAL A 4 -10.76 6.94 -23.69
CA VAL A 4 -10.89 7.81 -22.53
C VAL A 4 -12.19 8.60 -22.62
N THR A 5 -12.97 8.58 -21.55
CA THR A 5 -14.19 9.39 -21.40
C THR A 5 -14.07 10.29 -20.18
N VAL A 6 -14.75 11.45 -20.23
CA VAL A 6 -14.69 12.46 -19.16
C VAL A 6 -16.11 12.85 -18.75
N ASP A 7 -16.50 12.50 -17.53
CA ASP A 7 -17.75 12.97 -16.92
C ASP A 7 -17.45 14.22 -16.09
N ARG A 8 -17.75 15.39 -16.66
CA ARG A 8 -17.52 16.68 -15.99
C ARG A 8 -18.44 16.93 -14.80
N ARG A 9 -19.61 16.29 -14.75
CA ARG A 9 -20.56 16.47 -13.65
C ARG A 9 -20.10 15.71 -12.42
N LYS A 10 -19.62 14.48 -12.63
CA LYS A 10 -19.05 13.65 -11.57
C LYS A 10 -17.57 13.93 -11.31
N ARG A 11 -16.90 14.66 -12.21
CA ARG A 11 -15.44 14.90 -12.19
C ARG A 11 -14.66 13.58 -12.24
N LEU A 12 -15.02 12.72 -13.18
CA LEU A 12 -14.38 11.42 -13.38
C LEU A 12 -13.81 11.31 -14.79
N VAL A 13 -12.62 10.75 -14.88
CA VAL A 13 -12.01 10.28 -16.12
C VAL A 13 -12.05 8.76 -16.12
N THR A 14 -12.69 8.15 -17.12
CA THR A 14 -12.71 6.69 -17.27
C THR A 14 -11.85 6.27 -18.44
N VAL A 15 -10.88 5.41 -18.18
CA VAL A 15 -9.93 4.83 -19.14
C VAL A 15 -10.39 3.41 -19.50
N THR A 16 -11.02 3.26 -20.66
CA THR A 16 -11.50 1.96 -21.18
C THR A 16 -10.57 1.34 -22.21
N GLY A 17 -9.65 2.12 -22.78
CA GLY A 17 -8.65 1.61 -23.71
C GLY A 17 -7.46 0.95 -23.00
N ASN A 18 -6.86 -0.03 -23.66
CA ASN A 18 -5.63 -0.67 -23.18
C ASN A 18 -4.40 0.18 -23.55
N GLY A 19 -3.35 0.12 -22.72
CA GLY A 19 -2.08 0.82 -22.96
C GLY A 19 -2.18 2.34 -22.89
N ILE A 20 -3.27 2.87 -22.30
CA ILE A 20 -3.51 4.30 -22.23
C ILE A 20 -2.60 4.94 -21.17
N THR A 21 -1.94 6.04 -21.55
CA THR A 21 -1.16 6.86 -20.63
C THR A 21 -1.85 8.20 -20.38
N LEU A 22 -2.13 8.51 -19.12
CA LEU A 22 -2.47 9.84 -18.64
C LEU A 22 -1.20 10.47 -18.06
N ASP A 23 -0.72 11.56 -18.69
CA ASP A 23 0.56 12.18 -18.36
C ASP A 23 0.41 13.69 -18.15
N GLY A 24 0.85 14.21 -17.00
CA GLY A 24 0.93 15.65 -16.76
C GLY A 24 -0.39 16.34 -16.44
N TYR A 25 -1.42 15.59 -16.00
CA TYR A 25 -2.72 16.16 -15.66
C TYR A 25 -2.78 16.64 -14.21
N ASP A 26 -3.41 17.79 -14.00
CA ASP A 26 -3.77 18.28 -12.67
C ASP A 26 -5.23 17.92 -12.36
N PHE A 27 -5.42 16.81 -11.66
CA PHE A 27 -6.70 16.33 -11.14
C PHE A 27 -7.06 16.94 -9.78
N SER A 28 -6.25 17.85 -9.23
CA SER A 28 -6.58 18.54 -7.98
C SER A 28 -7.57 19.69 -8.17
N VAL A 29 -7.69 20.19 -9.40
CA VAL A 29 -8.55 21.33 -9.74
C VAL A 29 -10.02 21.03 -9.55
N ASP A 30 -10.82 22.09 -9.48
CA ASP A 30 -12.27 22.02 -9.32
C ASP A 30 -12.71 21.16 -8.12
N GLY A 31 -11.92 21.06 -7.05
CA GLY A 31 -12.27 20.24 -5.89
C GLY A 31 -12.17 18.73 -6.14
N GLY A 32 -11.24 18.32 -7.00
CA GLY A 32 -10.80 16.93 -7.13
C GLY A 32 -11.47 16.16 -8.28
N TRP A 33 -10.65 15.44 -9.03
CA TRP A 33 -11.06 14.49 -10.05
C TRP A 33 -10.59 13.08 -9.69
N GLY A 34 -11.39 12.08 -10.05
CA GLY A 34 -11.01 10.67 -9.95
C GLY A 34 -10.72 10.06 -11.30
N VAL A 35 -9.83 9.07 -11.33
CA VAL A 35 -9.53 8.25 -12.51
C VAL A 35 -9.99 6.83 -12.26
N VAL A 36 -10.89 6.33 -13.12
CA VAL A 36 -11.33 4.93 -13.14
C VAL A 36 -10.68 4.24 -14.33
N VAL A 37 -9.87 3.22 -14.07
CA VAL A 37 -9.21 2.43 -15.11
C VAL A 37 -9.97 1.12 -15.29
N GLU A 38 -10.53 0.92 -16.48
CA GLU A 38 -11.24 -0.29 -16.88
C GLU A 38 -10.44 -1.13 -17.88
N GLY A 39 -9.54 -0.51 -18.66
CA GLY A 39 -8.63 -1.17 -19.59
C GLY A 39 -7.34 -1.69 -18.96
N ASP A 40 -6.59 -2.49 -19.72
CA ASP A 40 -5.33 -3.11 -19.30
C ASP A 40 -4.12 -2.21 -19.57
N ASP A 41 -3.02 -2.44 -18.85
CA ASP A 41 -1.70 -1.83 -19.09
C ASP A 41 -1.72 -0.29 -19.07
N ALA A 42 -2.63 0.31 -18.30
CA ALA A 42 -2.76 1.75 -18.19
C ALA A 42 -1.66 2.37 -17.32
N THR A 43 -1.18 3.55 -17.70
CA THR A 43 -0.21 4.33 -16.94
C THR A 43 -0.79 5.69 -16.56
N ILE A 44 -0.71 6.05 -15.29
CA ILE A 44 -1.07 7.37 -14.77
C ILE A 44 0.21 7.96 -14.20
N GLN A 45 0.73 9.03 -14.82
CA GLN A 45 2.03 9.57 -14.45
C GLN A 45 2.13 11.08 -14.46
N ASN A 46 3.06 11.61 -13.66
CA ASN A 46 3.31 13.05 -13.53
C ASN A 46 2.04 13.86 -13.22
N CYS A 47 1.09 13.25 -12.49
CA CYS A 47 -0.21 13.85 -12.22
C CYS A 47 -0.31 14.34 -10.78
N ASN A 48 -1.19 15.31 -10.54
CA ASN A 48 -1.50 15.82 -9.21
C ASN A 48 -2.97 15.53 -8.86
N PHE A 49 -3.23 14.99 -7.68
CA PHE A 49 -4.58 14.64 -7.22
C PHE A 49 -4.88 15.27 -5.87
N LEU A 50 -6.14 15.66 -5.69
CA LEU A 50 -6.72 16.07 -4.43
C LEU A 50 -8.08 15.39 -4.28
N VAL A 51 -8.32 14.77 -3.14
CA VAL A 51 -9.68 14.38 -2.75
C VAL A 51 -10.37 15.64 -2.21
N GLY A 52 -11.29 16.21 -2.96
CA GLY A 52 -12.11 17.32 -2.49
C GLY A 52 -13.45 16.85 -1.92
N GLY A 53 -14.38 17.79 -1.69
CA GLY A 53 -15.68 17.48 -1.09
C GLY A 53 -16.59 16.55 -1.91
N ASN A 54 -16.23 16.23 -3.15
CA ASN A 54 -16.90 15.19 -3.95
C ASN A 54 -16.45 13.77 -3.59
N ARG A 55 -15.35 13.63 -2.83
CA ARG A 55 -14.78 12.36 -2.37
C ARG A 55 -14.50 11.38 -3.51
N ASN A 56 -14.12 11.92 -4.67
CA ASN A 56 -13.67 11.08 -5.76
C ASN A 56 -12.35 10.40 -5.34
N GLN A 57 -12.32 9.08 -5.52
CA GLN A 57 -11.11 8.31 -5.36
C GLN A 57 -10.09 8.71 -6.44
N PRO A 58 -8.85 9.08 -6.08
CA PRO A 58 -7.85 9.52 -7.03
C PRO A 58 -7.61 8.51 -8.15
N VAL A 59 -7.36 7.24 -7.81
CA VAL A 59 -7.19 6.16 -8.79
C VAL A 59 -7.93 4.91 -8.34
N LEU A 60 -8.84 4.43 -9.19
CA LEU A 60 -9.50 3.14 -9.06
C LEU A 60 -9.16 2.28 -10.28
N ALA A 61 -8.35 1.24 -10.09
CA ALA A 61 -8.20 0.17 -11.06
C ALA A 61 -9.36 -0.82 -10.92
N ALA A 62 -10.35 -0.69 -11.81
CA ALA A 62 -11.61 -1.41 -11.74
C ALA A 62 -11.41 -2.92 -11.96
N VAL A 63 -12.46 -3.70 -11.67
CA VAL A 63 -12.47 -5.17 -11.76
C VAL A 63 -12.04 -5.70 -13.12
N SER A 64 -12.33 -4.97 -14.20
CA SER A 64 -11.99 -5.35 -15.58
C SER A 64 -10.54 -5.06 -15.96
N SER A 65 -9.82 -4.26 -15.17
CA SER A 65 -8.46 -3.83 -15.51
C SER A 65 -7.40 -4.85 -15.10
N SER A 66 -6.24 -4.74 -15.73
CA SER A 66 -5.01 -5.38 -15.29
C SER A 66 -3.78 -4.51 -15.51
N ASN A 67 -2.72 -4.75 -14.74
CA ASN A 67 -1.40 -4.11 -14.92
C ASN A 67 -1.42 -2.57 -14.93
N VAL A 68 -2.01 -1.96 -13.88
CA VAL A 68 -2.07 -0.50 -13.77
C VAL A 68 -0.80 0.06 -13.12
N ARG A 69 -0.23 1.10 -13.72
CA ARG A 69 0.93 1.83 -13.19
C ARG A 69 0.52 3.24 -12.76
N VAL A 70 0.90 3.63 -11.55
CA VAL A 70 0.80 5.00 -11.03
C VAL A 70 2.21 5.47 -10.67
N ALA A 71 2.72 6.51 -11.32
CA ALA A 71 4.10 6.93 -11.11
C ALA A 71 4.32 8.44 -11.11
N TYR A 72 5.25 8.94 -10.29
CA TYR A 72 5.58 10.37 -10.23
C TYR A 72 4.37 11.27 -9.92
N CYS A 73 3.39 10.75 -9.17
CA CYS A 73 2.17 11.48 -8.82
C CYS A 73 2.25 12.06 -7.42
N THR A 74 1.63 13.22 -7.21
CA THR A 74 1.25 13.69 -5.86
C THR A 74 -0.22 13.36 -5.65
N ILE A 75 -0.54 12.66 -4.57
CA ILE A 75 -1.92 12.26 -4.25
C ILE A 75 -2.22 12.67 -2.82
N ASP A 76 -3.04 13.71 -2.68
CA ASP A 76 -3.46 14.27 -1.39
C ASP A 76 -4.89 13.86 -1.07
N GLY A 77 -5.07 13.06 -0.02
CA GLY A 77 -6.36 12.66 0.49
C GLY A 77 -7.12 13.76 1.22
N HIS A 78 -6.47 14.89 1.54
CA HIS A 78 -7.06 16.03 2.23
C HIS A 78 -7.81 15.67 3.54
N ASN A 79 -7.44 14.54 4.15
CA ASN A 79 -8.11 13.93 5.30
C ASN A 79 -9.61 13.62 5.07
N GLU A 80 -10.06 13.56 3.81
CA GLU A 80 -11.47 13.35 3.48
C GLU A 80 -11.92 11.93 3.83
N PRO A 81 -13.03 11.76 4.58
CA PRO A 81 -13.55 10.44 4.93
C PRO A 81 -14.22 9.76 3.73
N ASN A 82 -14.52 8.46 3.90
CA ASN A 82 -15.31 7.66 2.95
C ASN A 82 -14.68 7.52 1.54
N VAL A 83 -13.36 7.61 1.47
CA VAL A 83 -12.55 7.08 0.37
C VAL A 83 -11.85 5.85 0.94
N GLY A 84 -11.92 4.70 0.25
CA GLY A 84 -11.25 3.46 0.69
C GLY A 84 -9.74 3.64 0.75
N GLY A 85 -9.05 3.27 -0.33
CA GLY A 85 -7.67 3.70 -0.61
C GLY A 85 -7.60 4.94 -1.49
N LEU A 86 -6.56 5.77 -1.35
CA LEU A 86 -6.25 6.80 -2.36
C LEU A 86 -6.00 6.17 -3.74
N ILE A 87 -5.38 5.00 -3.75
CA ILE A 87 -5.28 4.10 -4.91
C ILE A 87 -5.92 2.78 -4.52
N GLU A 88 -6.95 2.34 -5.23
CA GLU A 88 -7.54 1.01 -5.03
C GLU A 88 -7.42 0.18 -6.30
N SER A 89 -6.99 -1.08 -6.13
CA SER A 89 -6.97 -2.07 -7.19
C SER A 89 -7.99 -3.15 -6.91
N ARG A 90 -8.97 -3.27 -7.81
CA ARG A 90 -9.94 -4.37 -7.86
C ARG A 90 -9.67 -5.34 -9.01
N GLY A 91 -8.81 -4.96 -9.94
CA GLY A 91 -8.49 -5.71 -11.15
C GLY A 91 -7.69 -6.99 -10.91
N SER A 92 -6.92 -7.40 -11.91
CA SER A 92 -5.95 -8.50 -11.80
C SER A 92 -4.56 -8.03 -12.24
N GLY A 93 -3.57 -8.93 -12.28
CA GLY A 93 -2.21 -8.55 -12.65
C GLY A 93 -1.56 -7.65 -11.59
N THR A 94 -0.64 -6.78 -11.98
CA THR A 94 0.17 -6.01 -11.00
C THR A 94 -0.23 -4.54 -10.94
N LEU A 95 -0.61 -4.05 -9.75
CA LEU A 95 -0.60 -2.62 -9.46
C LEU A 95 0.84 -2.19 -9.15
N THR A 96 1.37 -1.24 -9.92
CA THR A 96 2.70 -0.65 -9.67
C THR A 96 2.55 0.81 -9.25
N VAL A 97 3.01 1.16 -8.05
CA VAL A 97 3.00 2.52 -7.51
C VAL A 97 4.42 2.95 -7.18
N GLN A 98 4.97 3.90 -7.93
CA GLN A 98 6.38 4.27 -7.80
C GLN A 98 6.65 5.77 -7.89
N TYR A 99 7.60 6.26 -7.08
CA TYR A 99 8.02 7.67 -7.09
C TYR A 99 6.87 8.65 -6.81
N CYS A 100 5.84 8.20 -6.09
CA CYS A 100 4.70 9.02 -5.72
C CYS A 100 4.89 9.65 -4.34
N TRP A 101 4.21 10.77 -4.12
CA TRP A 101 3.96 11.32 -2.81
C TRP A 101 2.50 11.07 -2.44
N LEU A 102 2.25 10.08 -1.58
CA LEU A 102 0.94 9.73 -1.06
C LEU A 102 0.77 10.38 0.31
N LYS A 103 -0.26 11.22 0.50
CA LYS A 103 -0.41 11.95 1.74
C LYS A 103 -1.84 12.15 2.20
N ASN A 104 -2.01 12.29 3.51
CA ASN A 104 -3.23 12.75 4.16
C ASN A 104 -4.47 11.93 3.77
N ALA A 105 -4.33 10.61 3.66
CA ALA A 105 -5.46 9.75 3.39
C ALA A 105 -6.44 9.79 4.55
N GLY A 106 -7.74 9.94 4.27
CA GLY A 106 -8.77 9.79 5.30
C GLY A 106 -8.80 8.36 5.86
N GLY A 107 -8.72 7.37 4.98
CA GLY A 107 -8.53 5.94 5.29
C GLY A 107 -7.16 5.45 4.84
N ASP A 108 -7.12 4.56 3.85
CA ASP A 108 -5.89 3.89 3.41
C ASP A 108 -5.17 4.66 2.30
N MET A 109 -3.87 4.43 2.17
CA MET A 109 -3.09 4.94 1.04
C MET A 109 -3.31 4.07 -0.21
N VAL A 110 -3.06 2.77 -0.10
CA VAL A 110 -3.19 1.81 -1.20
C VAL A 110 -4.00 0.62 -0.73
N GLN A 111 -5.07 0.30 -1.45
CA GLN A 111 -5.95 -0.82 -1.13
C GLN A 111 -5.95 -1.85 -2.26
N MET A 112 -5.70 -3.11 -1.94
CA MET A 112 -5.75 -4.24 -2.86
C MET A 112 -7.02 -5.04 -2.56
N HIS A 113 -8.09 -4.83 -3.33
CA HIS A 113 -9.41 -5.41 -3.10
C HIS A 113 -9.86 -6.23 -4.32
N ASN A 114 -9.20 -7.36 -4.54
CA ASN A 114 -9.24 -8.07 -5.82
C ASN A 114 -10.30 -9.18 -5.88
N GLY A 115 -11.10 -9.37 -4.82
CA GLY A 115 -12.30 -10.22 -4.85
C GLY A 115 -12.02 -11.69 -5.24
N GLY A 116 -10.89 -12.23 -4.79
CA GLY A 116 -10.45 -13.60 -5.07
C GLY A 116 -9.50 -13.73 -6.26
N ARG A 117 -9.24 -12.63 -7.00
CA ARG A 117 -8.38 -12.63 -8.18
C ARG A 117 -6.92 -12.54 -7.79
N ALA A 118 -6.07 -13.25 -8.53
CA ALA A 118 -4.63 -13.12 -8.38
C ALA A 118 -4.18 -11.71 -8.77
N ALA A 119 -3.47 -11.05 -7.86
CA ALA A 119 -2.95 -9.70 -8.06
C ALA A 119 -1.56 -9.51 -7.42
N GLY A 120 -0.79 -8.58 -7.97
CA GLY A 120 0.49 -8.16 -7.45
C GLY A 120 0.47 -6.70 -6.99
N LEU A 121 1.22 -6.38 -5.95
CA LEU A 121 1.56 -5.00 -5.58
C LEU A 121 3.06 -4.78 -5.69
N VAL A 122 3.46 -3.76 -6.44
CA VAL A 122 4.81 -3.19 -6.41
C VAL A 122 4.70 -1.74 -5.92
N LEU A 123 5.05 -1.49 -4.67
CA LEU A 123 5.04 -0.18 -4.02
C LEU A 123 6.48 0.22 -3.70
N GLN A 124 7.11 1.05 -4.54
CA GLN A 124 8.54 1.37 -4.38
C GLN A 124 8.90 2.83 -4.56
N TYR A 125 9.92 3.30 -3.83
CA TYR A 125 10.47 4.66 -3.97
C TYR A 125 9.47 5.78 -3.69
N ASN A 126 8.47 5.55 -2.85
CA ASN A 126 7.44 6.54 -2.53
C ASN A 126 7.75 7.28 -1.22
N LEU A 127 7.22 8.50 -1.11
CA LEU A 127 7.02 9.18 0.16
C LEU A 127 5.56 8.97 0.60
N ILE A 128 5.34 8.35 1.76
CA ILE A 128 4.02 8.03 2.29
C ILE A 128 3.82 8.73 3.63
N GLN A 129 2.80 9.57 3.74
CA GLN A 129 2.60 10.40 4.94
C GLN A 129 1.16 10.45 5.39
N ASN A 130 0.90 10.20 6.67
CA ASN A 130 -0.41 10.44 7.29
C ASN A 130 -1.57 9.63 6.65
N ALA A 131 -1.65 8.34 6.98
CA ALA A 131 -2.84 7.53 6.73
C ALA A 131 -3.86 7.67 7.88
N GLY A 132 -5.13 7.30 7.65
CA GLY A 132 -6.16 7.25 8.70
C GLY A 132 -6.45 8.60 9.33
N MET A 133 -6.45 9.68 8.55
CA MET A 133 -6.60 11.05 9.04
C MET A 133 -8.05 11.47 9.29
N ALA A 134 -9.03 10.73 8.76
CA ALA A 134 -10.42 11.02 9.02
C ALA A 134 -10.80 10.63 10.47
N PRO A 135 -11.70 11.38 11.13
CA PRO A 135 -12.12 11.05 12.49
C PRO A 135 -12.70 9.64 12.61
N GLY A 136 -12.16 8.84 13.53
CA GLY A 136 -12.59 7.45 13.74
C GLY A 136 -12.18 6.48 12.64
N ALA A 137 -11.38 6.92 11.67
CA ALA A 137 -10.85 6.04 10.65
C ALA A 137 -9.81 5.08 11.25
N HIS A 138 -9.73 3.93 10.60
CA HIS A 138 -8.65 2.98 10.72
C HIS A 138 -8.01 2.98 9.32
N GLY A 139 -6.77 3.45 9.21
CA GLY A 139 -6.16 3.68 7.90
C GLY A 139 -4.73 3.18 7.80
N ASP A 140 -4.42 2.48 6.72
CA ASP A 140 -3.14 1.81 6.55
C ASP A 140 -2.35 2.40 5.39
N TYR A 141 -1.03 2.15 5.38
CA TYR A 141 -0.23 2.42 4.19
C TYR A 141 -0.56 1.43 3.07
N THR A 142 -0.90 0.20 3.43
CA THR A 142 -1.46 -0.79 2.51
C THR A 142 -2.55 -1.58 3.23
N GLU A 143 -3.67 -1.83 2.57
CA GLU A 143 -4.71 -2.76 3.03
C GLU A 143 -4.95 -3.81 1.93
N PHE A 144 -5.14 -5.08 2.31
CA PHE A 144 -5.35 -6.19 1.38
C PHE A 144 -6.64 -6.94 1.70
N ILE A 145 -7.45 -7.23 0.68
CA ILE A 145 -8.76 -7.86 0.78
C ILE A 145 -8.92 -8.87 -0.37
N ASP A 146 -9.24 -10.13 -0.03
CA ASP A 146 -9.63 -11.17 -1.00
C ASP A 146 -8.55 -11.44 -2.10
N GLY A 147 -7.38 -11.96 -1.70
CA GLY A 147 -6.27 -12.34 -2.61
C GLY A 147 -6.56 -13.54 -3.52
N PRO A 148 -5.54 -14.15 -4.17
CA PRO A 148 -4.15 -14.25 -3.72
C PRO A 148 -3.21 -13.13 -4.18
N PHE A 149 -2.19 -12.83 -3.36
CA PHE A 149 -1.28 -11.70 -3.58
C PHE A 149 0.20 -12.07 -3.71
N THR A 150 0.89 -11.40 -4.64
CA THR A 150 2.35 -11.19 -4.55
C THR A 150 2.63 -9.75 -4.15
N VAL A 151 3.60 -9.52 -3.26
CA VAL A 151 3.81 -8.19 -2.66
C VAL A 151 5.28 -7.79 -2.69
N THR A 152 5.56 -6.55 -3.10
CA THR A 152 6.88 -5.92 -3.03
C THR A 152 6.72 -4.49 -2.55
N VAL A 153 7.11 -4.23 -1.30
CA VAL A 153 7.10 -2.89 -0.70
C VAL A 153 8.54 -2.53 -0.34
N GLU A 154 9.22 -1.78 -1.20
CA GLU A 154 10.63 -1.49 -0.99
C GLU A 154 11.05 -0.04 -1.24
N TYR A 155 12.09 0.40 -0.53
CA TYR A 155 12.71 1.71 -0.72
C TYR A 155 11.75 2.90 -0.53
N ASN A 156 10.69 2.73 0.26
CA ASN A 156 9.78 3.81 0.62
C ASN A 156 10.26 4.53 1.88
N THR A 157 9.88 5.80 1.99
CA THR A 157 10.00 6.57 3.23
C THR A 157 8.62 6.86 3.79
N THR A 158 8.38 6.55 5.06
CA THR A 158 7.11 6.82 5.73
C THR A 158 7.27 7.83 6.86
N ALA A 159 6.26 8.69 7.03
CA ALA A 159 6.18 9.62 8.16
C ALA A 159 4.73 9.83 8.61
N GLN A 160 4.37 9.26 9.75
CA GLN A 160 3.05 9.43 10.37
C GLN A 160 3.10 10.49 11.48
N SER A 161 2.34 11.58 11.33
CA SER A 161 2.33 12.72 12.27
C SER A 161 0.97 13.00 12.92
N GLY A 162 -0.10 12.40 12.41
CA GLY A 162 -1.47 12.47 12.95
C GLY A 162 -2.23 11.16 12.66
N GLY A 163 -3.56 11.18 12.78
CA GLY A 163 -4.41 10.04 12.38
C GLY A 163 -4.22 8.75 13.18
N THR A 164 -4.87 7.68 12.73
CA THR A 164 -4.74 6.32 13.30
C THR A 164 -4.31 5.36 12.20
N SER A 165 -3.05 4.92 12.24
CA SER A 165 -2.53 4.00 11.24
C SER A 165 -1.81 2.78 11.77
N GLN A 166 -1.96 1.65 11.08
CA GLN A 166 -1.20 0.43 11.35
C GLN A 166 -0.03 0.23 10.39
N GLY A 167 0.27 1.16 9.47
CA GLY A 167 1.44 1.02 8.59
C GLY A 167 1.20 0.05 7.43
N PHE A 168 2.21 -0.75 7.04
CA PHE A 168 2.08 -1.68 5.92
C PHE A 168 1.39 -2.98 6.35
N MET A 169 0.06 -3.04 6.17
CA MET A 169 -0.73 -4.25 6.44
C MET A 169 -0.81 -5.12 5.19
N VAL A 170 -0.52 -6.41 5.35
CA VAL A 170 -0.68 -7.47 4.34
C VAL A 170 -1.50 -8.57 5.01
N GLU A 171 -2.79 -8.29 5.16
CA GLU A 171 -3.72 -9.04 6.01
C GLU A 171 -4.98 -9.38 5.19
N PRO A 172 -4.87 -10.31 4.22
CA PRO A 172 -5.92 -10.51 3.22
C PRO A 172 -7.13 -11.29 3.74
N ASP A 173 -7.24 -11.48 5.06
CA ASP A 173 -8.26 -12.25 5.77
C ASP A 173 -9.51 -11.43 6.17
N ILE A 174 -9.54 -10.13 5.84
CA ILE A 174 -10.63 -9.20 6.20
C ILE A 174 -11.81 -9.16 5.20
N GLY A 175 -11.76 -9.95 4.13
CA GLY A 175 -12.75 -9.94 3.04
C GLY A 175 -13.82 -11.04 3.10
N SER A 176 -14.54 -11.19 2.00
CA SER A 176 -15.60 -12.21 1.84
C SER A 176 -15.06 -13.64 1.77
N ASN A 177 -13.78 -13.79 1.42
CA ASN A 177 -13.05 -15.05 1.40
C ASN A 177 -11.68 -14.85 2.06
N ALA A 178 -11.21 -15.84 2.82
CA ALA A 178 -9.84 -15.78 3.35
C ALA A 178 -8.83 -15.73 2.20
N GLY A 179 -8.16 -14.59 2.01
CA GLY A 179 -7.16 -14.42 0.98
C GLY A 179 -5.86 -15.17 1.30
N ARG A 180 -4.91 -15.11 0.36
CA ARG A 180 -3.60 -15.76 0.48
C ARG A 180 -2.48 -14.80 0.09
N ILE A 181 -1.34 -14.97 0.74
CA ILE A 181 -0.09 -14.29 0.42
C ILE A 181 0.81 -15.32 -0.25
N ILE A 182 0.90 -15.28 -1.58
CA ILE A 182 1.69 -16.25 -2.35
C ILE A 182 3.16 -16.12 -1.96
N SER A 183 3.67 -14.90 -2.01
CA SER A 183 4.99 -14.51 -1.55
C SER A 183 5.05 -13.00 -1.40
N GLY A 184 6.01 -12.50 -0.63
CA GLY A 184 6.25 -11.07 -0.68
C GLY A 184 7.41 -10.57 0.16
N GLU A 185 7.58 -9.26 0.09
CA GLU A 185 8.63 -8.57 0.78
C GLU A 185 8.20 -7.17 1.23
N ILE A 186 8.60 -6.80 2.45
CA ILE A 186 8.70 -5.41 2.92
C ILE A 186 10.17 -5.14 3.26
N GLY A 187 10.88 -4.44 2.36
CA GLY A 187 12.33 -4.38 2.36
C GLY A 187 12.92 -2.98 2.19
N ASN A 188 14.07 -2.69 2.79
CA ASN A 188 14.83 -1.47 2.48
C ASN A 188 14.07 -0.13 2.68
N ASN A 189 13.04 -0.09 3.54
CA ASN A 189 12.27 1.12 3.78
C ASN A 189 12.85 1.93 4.96
N THR A 190 12.56 3.24 4.99
CA THR A 190 12.79 4.10 6.17
C THR A 190 11.44 4.45 6.78
N LEU A 191 11.21 4.02 8.01
CA LEU A 191 9.90 3.96 8.63
C LEU A 191 9.87 4.85 9.88
N THR A 192 9.10 5.95 9.83
CA THR A 192 9.04 6.91 10.93
C THR A 192 7.62 7.34 11.24
N GLY A 193 7.42 7.86 12.46
CA GLY A 193 6.15 8.44 12.89
C GLY A 193 5.32 7.55 13.81
N ALA A 194 4.11 8.02 14.13
CA ALA A 194 3.21 7.43 15.10
C ALA A 194 2.23 6.43 14.47
N VAL A 195 2.62 5.15 14.43
CA VAL A 195 1.78 4.04 13.94
C VAL A 195 1.66 2.95 15.02
N ASN A 196 0.66 2.07 14.95
CA ASN A 196 0.55 0.97 15.90
C ASN A 196 1.74 -0.01 15.77
N ALA A 197 1.98 -0.45 14.54
CA ALA A 197 3.16 -1.20 14.10
C ALA A 197 3.58 -0.64 12.73
N PHE A 198 4.79 -0.92 12.27
CA PHE A 198 5.17 -0.55 10.91
C PHE A 198 4.76 -1.59 9.86
N THR A 199 4.68 -2.85 10.25
CA THR A 199 4.32 -3.97 9.37
C THR A 199 3.36 -4.93 10.07
N GLY A 200 2.41 -5.48 9.32
CA GLY A 200 1.53 -6.55 9.77
C GLY A 200 1.33 -7.55 8.64
N VAL A 201 1.56 -8.83 8.93
CA VAL A 201 1.47 -9.91 7.94
C VAL A 201 0.76 -11.08 8.61
N THR A 202 -0.35 -11.55 8.03
CA THR A 202 -1.06 -12.73 8.55
C THR A 202 -0.27 -14.00 8.23
N VAL A 203 0.33 -14.63 9.25
CA VAL A 203 1.26 -15.76 9.04
C VAL A 203 0.56 -16.97 8.41
N ALA A 204 -0.68 -17.23 8.82
CA ALA A 204 -1.47 -18.36 8.33
C ALA A 204 -1.78 -18.27 6.83
N ASP A 205 -1.76 -17.07 6.25
CA ASP A 205 -2.07 -16.84 4.84
C ASP A 205 -0.85 -16.94 3.93
N ILE A 206 0.36 -17.05 4.50
CA ILE A 206 1.58 -17.19 3.72
C ILE A 206 1.65 -18.60 3.10
N VAL A 207 1.68 -18.65 1.77
CA VAL A 207 1.83 -19.88 1.01
C VAL A 207 3.30 -20.29 0.96
N ASN A 208 4.17 -19.44 0.41
CA ASN A 208 5.59 -19.70 0.27
C ASN A 208 6.41 -19.06 1.38
N ALA A 209 6.83 -17.80 1.19
CA ALA A 209 7.59 -17.03 2.16
C ALA A 209 7.26 -15.53 2.02
N PHE A 210 7.31 -14.83 3.14
CA PHE A 210 7.22 -13.38 3.23
C PHE A 210 8.40 -12.86 4.07
N THR A 211 9.17 -11.95 3.49
CA THR A 211 10.39 -11.44 4.13
C THR A 211 10.22 -9.98 4.54
N VAL A 212 10.56 -9.65 5.78
CA VAL A 212 10.71 -8.28 6.26
C VAL A 212 12.18 -8.02 6.52
N ARG A 213 12.85 -7.26 5.65
CA ARG A 213 14.31 -7.12 5.73
C ARG A 213 14.86 -5.72 5.53
N ASP A 214 16.02 -5.46 6.11
CA ASP A 214 16.82 -4.27 5.82
C ASP A 214 16.07 -2.93 5.99
N ASN A 215 15.00 -2.90 6.78
CA ASN A 215 14.25 -1.68 7.05
C ASN A 215 14.91 -0.90 8.19
N TYR A 216 14.96 0.42 8.08
CA TYR A 216 15.29 1.32 9.18
C TYR A 216 13.99 1.83 9.77
N PHE A 217 13.77 1.63 11.06
CA PHE A 217 12.53 2.05 11.70
C PHE A 217 12.80 2.80 13.01
N ASP A 218 12.06 3.88 13.23
CA ASP A 218 12.04 4.63 14.49
C ASP A 218 10.81 4.22 15.32
N PRO A 219 10.97 3.34 16.33
CA PRO A 219 9.86 2.88 17.15
C PRO A 219 9.41 3.88 18.22
N SER A 220 9.97 5.10 18.30
CA SER A 220 9.76 6.04 19.41
C SER A 220 8.30 6.43 19.64
N ARG A 221 7.47 6.29 18.62
CA ARG A 221 6.04 6.64 18.65
C ARG A 221 5.15 5.48 18.23
N THR A 222 5.64 4.25 18.35
CA THR A 222 4.88 3.04 18.02
C THR A 222 4.47 2.26 19.26
N SER A 223 3.31 1.59 19.22
CA SER A 223 2.89 0.71 20.32
C SER A 223 3.54 -0.68 20.27
N SER A 224 3.88 -1.16 19.07
CA SER A 224 4.36 -2.53 18.84
C SER A 224 5.75 -2.58 18.20
N GLY A 225 6.38 -1.45 17.87
CA GLY A 225 7.67 -1.42 17.18
C GLY A 225 7.53 -1.74 15.70
N LEU A 226 8.44 -2.56 15.18
CA LEU A 226 8.47 -2.95 13.77
C LEU A 226 7.19 -3.69 13.34
N ALA A 227 6.75 -4.67 14.12
CA ALA A 227 5.64 -5.53 13.78
C ALA A 227 4.78 -5.84 15.00
N PHE A 228 3.50 -6.17 14.80
CA PHE A 228 2.61 -6.61 15.89
C PHE A 228 3.15 -7.87 16.60
N GLY A 229 3.64 -8.84 15.81
CA GLY A 229 4.02 -10.17 16.31
C GLY A 229 2.85 -10.95 16.93
N GLY A 230 3.18 -12.02 17.65
CA GLY A 230 2.21 -12.88 18.35
C GLY A 230 1.79 -14.12 17.55
N PRO A 231 0.72 -14.83 17.97
CA PRO A 231 0.35 -16.13 17.38
C PRO A 231 -0.28 -16.03 15.98
N ILE A 232 -0.78 -14.84 15.59
CA ILE A 232 -1.48 -14.62 14.32
C ILE A 232 -0.61 -13.83 13.34
N ARG A 233 0.06 -12.78 13.82
CA ARG A 233 0.81 -11.83 12.99
C ARG A 233 2.30 -12.13 13.03
N GLY A 234 2.95 -11.93 11.89
CA GLY A 234 4.38 -12.16 11.73
C GLY A 234 5.19 -11.20 12.60
N GLY A 235 6.32 -11.69 13.10
CA GLY A 235 7.25 -10.88 13.86
C GLY A 235 8.59 -11.60 14.07
N PRO A 236 9.62 -10.89 14.52
CA PRO A 236 10.90 -11.51 14.85
C PRO A 236 10.71 -12.64 15.87
N ASN A 237 11.25 -13.82 15.54
CA ASN A 237 11.19 -15.05 16.35
C ASN A 237 9.78 -15.63 16.55
N ASP A 238 8.89 -15.48 15.57
CA ASP A 238 7.52 -16.04 15.60
C ASP A 238 7.45 -17.57 15.40
N ASN A 239 8.59 -18.25 15.22
CA ASN A 239 8.74 -19.68 14.92
C ASN A 239 8.15 -20.14 13.57
N SER A 240 7.71 -19.22 12.72
CA SER A 240 7.33 -19.53 11.36
C SER A 240 8.56 -19.73 10.49
N ALA A 241 8.52 -20.73 9.61
CA ALA A 241 9.51 -20.84 8.53
C ALA A 241 9.16 -19.95 7.32
N LYS A 242 7.97 -19.36 7.31
CA LYS A 242 7.43 -18.60 6.18
C LYS A 242 7.41 -17.09 6.41
N SER A 243 7.37 -16.65 7.67
CA SER A 243 7.49 -15.25 8.07
C SER A 243 8.93 -15.04 8.51
N ILE A 244 9.69 -14.24 7.76
CA ILE A 244 11.15 -14.17 7.87
C ILE A 244 11.56 -12.73 8.14
N TYR A 245 12.21 -12.47 9.28
CA TYR A 245 12.70 -11.15 9.68
C TYR A 245 14.23 -11.09 9.68
N VAL A 246 14.82 -10.19 8.89
CA VAL A 246 16.29 -10.16 8.70
C VAL A 246 16.82 -8.72 8.68
N ARG A 247 17.82 -8.40 9.51
CA ARG A 247 18.57 -7.13 9.43
C ARG A 247 17.74 -5.83 9.49
N ASN A 248 16.61 -5.82 10.20
CA ASN A 248 15.87 -4.56 10.39
C ASN A 248 16.53 -3.73 11.50
N VAL A 249 16.79 -2.45 11.28
CA VAL A 249 17.57 -1.59 12.18
C VAL A 249 16.63 -0.70 12.98
N ASN A 250 16.65 -0.86 14.31
CA ASN A 250 16.02 0.07 15.23
C ASN A 250 16.85 1.36 15.28
N MET A 251 16.31 2.47 14.77
CA MET A 251 17.02 3.74 14.66
C MET A 251 17.31 4.42 16.01
N LEU A 252 16.59 4.05 17.09
CA LEU A 252 16.84 4.61 18.43
C LEU A 252 18.05 3.97 19.10
N THR A 253 18.26 2.67 18.86
CA THR A 253 19.27 1.88 19.59
C THR A 253 20.40 1.39 18.71
N GLY A 254 20.25 1.45 17.38
CA GLY A 254 21.14 0.79 16.42
C GLY A 254 21.04 -0.74 16.43
N ALA A 255 20.13 -1.33 17.22
CA ALA A 255 20.00 -2.77 17.33
C ALA A 255 19.42 -3.38 16.05
N ILE A 256 19.94 -4.54 15.67
CA ILE A 256 19.39 -5.36 14.59
C ILE A 256 18.27 -6.24 15.15
N VAL A 257 17.09 -6.11 14.56
CA VAL A 257 15.89 -6.89 14.82
C VAL A 257 15.69 -7.91 13.70
N GLN A 258 15.79 -9.19 14.06
CA GLN A 258 15.78 -10.33 13.15
C GLN A 258 15.40 -11.63 13.89
N ASP A 259 15.18 -12.69 13.13
CA ASP A 259 15.06 -14.04 13.66
C ASP A 259 16.40 -14.56 14.18
N VAL A 260 16.39 -15.15 15.37
CA VAL A 260 17.53 -15.76 16.06
C VAL A 260 17.93 -17.08 15.39
N LYS A 261 17.03 -17.69 14.62
CA LYS A 261 17.26 -18.98 13.94
C LYS A 261 17.69 -18.80 12.49
N THR A 262 18.99 -18.67 12.26
CA THR A 262 19.62 -19.25 11.06
C THR A 262 20.88 -20.02 11.45
N ASN A 263 20.69 -21.16 12.13
CA ASN A 263 21.71 -22.21 12.13
C ASN A 263 21.84 -22.76 10.69
N GLY A 264 22.49 -22.02 9.78
CA GLY A 264 22.76 -22.55 8.45
C GLY A 264 23.13 -21.56 7.35
N ILE A 265 22.91 -20.25 7.49
CA ILE A 265 23.29 -19.29 6.42
C ILE A 265 24.58 -18.59 6.83
N SER A 266 25.69 -19.19 6.42
CA SER A 266 27.03 -18.61 6.44
C SER A 266 26.98 -17.19 5.89
N ARG A 267 27.46 -16.23 6.68
CA ARG A 267 27.87 -14.92 6.19
C ARG A 267 28.82 -15.15 5.00
N ARG A 268 28.46 -14.62 3.83
CA ARG A 268 29.37 -14.27 2.75
C ARG A 268 29.02 -12.86 2.31
#